data_AF-A0A8D9BWP6-F1
#
_entry.id   AF-A0A8D9BWP6-F1
#
_cell.length_a   1.000
_cell.length_b   1.000
_cell.length_c   1.000
_cell.angle_alpha   90.00
_cell.angle_beta   90.00
_cell.angle_gamma   90.00
#
_symmetry.space_group_name_H-M   'P 1'
#
loop_
_entity.id
_entity.type
_entity.pdbx_description
1 polymer ?
#
loop_
_entity_poly.entity_id
_entity_poly.type
_entity_poly.pdbx_seq_one_letter_code
_entity_poly.pdbx_strand_id
1 'polypeptide(L)'
;CVYFFVKCKYSIALIIVIACVYFFVNGKYSIPLIIVIACVYFFVNGVPNVLSGLKGDKGDTGVKGEKGDPGQDGAPGAKGERGARGPPGNMGQPGQKGDRGDPGIVQPYVIMHSLTSEGPECGGTRAELHRGFSVFVKTDYRGDVLYQPDLGNAMSCVDDDEKEELLKPRSRECEHIYWVGTKHNPSRCVKCKLDTSIDVKHGSLSGTLPDCDEGYKPLWDGYSFLRYTFDFISESTSDTLDPKSSGTCLKQPHAPIHCQLNERTGWASEFINGKPRC
;
A
#
# COMPACT_ATOMS: atom_id res chain seq x y z
N CYS A 1 23.07 1.51 -26.21
CA CYS A 1 23.08 1.80 -24.75
C CYS A 1 24.31 2.62 -24.30
N VAL A 2 25.55 2.23 -24.58
CA VAL A 2 26.76 2.96 -24.14
C VAL A 2 26.80 4.43 -24.63
N TYR A 3 26.44 4.69 -25.89
CA TYR A 3 26.38 6.05 -26.45
C TYR A 3 25.29 6.94 -25.83
N PHE A 4 24.18 6.34 -25.39
CA PHE A 4 23.06 7.03 -24.74
C PHE A 4 23.38 7.36 -23.27
N PHE A 5 24.09 6.45 -22.59
CA PHE A 5 24.61 6.66 -21.24
C PHE A 5 25.68 7.77 -21.20
N VAL A 6 26.52 7.89 -22.24
CA VAL A 6 27.51 8.97 -22.35
C VAL A 6 26.83 10.33 -22.51
N LYS A 7 25.86 10.48 -23.43
CA LYS A 7 25.10 11.74 -23.57
C LYS A 7 24.32 12.12 -22.30
N CYS A 8 23.76 11.15 -21.57
CA CYS A 8 23.00 11.40 -20.34
C CYS A 8 23.89 11.89 -19.18
N LYS A 9 25.12 11.35 -19.05
CA LYS A 9 26.11 11.82 -18.07
C LYS A 9 26.57 13.26 -18.32
N TYR A 10 26.82 13.64 -19.58
CA TYR A 10 27.21 15.02 -19.93
C TYR A 10 26.07 16.02 -19.71
N SER A 11 24.81 15.60 -19.91
CA SER A 11 23.65 16.45 -19.72
C SER A 11 23.37 16.74 -18.24
N ILE A 12 23.52 15.75 -17.35
CA ILE A 12 23.35 15.94 -15.90
C ILE A 12 24.50 16.76 -15.31
N ALA A 13 25.74 16.51 -15.74
CA ALA A 13 26.90 17.27 -15.28
C ALA A 13 26.79 18.77 -15.65
N LEU A 14 26.32 19.08 -16.86
CA LEU A 14 26.11 20.46 -17.31
C LEU A 14 25.02 21.17 -16.49
N ILE A 15 23.92 20.49 -16.16
CA ILE A 15 22.83 21.03 -15.34
C ILE A 15 23.33 21.34 -13.92
N ILE A 16 24.13 20.46 -13.33
CA ILE A 16 24.71 20.67 -11.99
C ILE A 16 25.65 21.87 -11.99
N VAL A 17 26.51 22.02 -13.01
CA VAL A 17 27.42 23.17 -13.12
C VAL A 17 26.65 24.48 -13.28
N ILE A 18 25.61 24.52 -14.13
CA ILE A 18 24.77 25.71 -14.32
C ILE A 18 24.04 26.07 -13.02
N ALA A 19 23.49 25.09 -12.30
CA ALA A 19 22.84 25.30 -11.01
C ALA A 19 23.83 25.84 -9.96
N CYS A 20 25.02 25.25 -9.85
CA CYS A 20 26.05 25.70 -8.90
C CYS A 20 26.50 27.15 -9.20
N VAL A 21 26.71 27.51 -10.46
CA VAL A 21 27.05 28.90 -10.86
C VAL A 21 25.91 29.85 -10.55
N TYR A 22 24.66 29.47 -10.85
CA TYR A 22 23.48 30.27 -10.54
C TYR A 22 23.34 30.54 -9.04
N PHE A 23 23.52 29.51 -8.19
CA PHE A 23 23.41 29.66 -6.74
C PHE A 23 24.60 30.41 -6.13
N PHE A 24 25.80 30.31 -6.72
CA PHE A 24 26.98 31.06 -6.30
C PHE A 24 26.85 32.56 -6.62
N VAL A 25 26.39 32.91 -7.84
CA VAL A 25 26.16 34.30 -8.26
C VAL A 25 25.06 34.97 -7.42
N ASN A 26 24.03 34.21 -7.01
CA ASN A 26 22.94 34.72 -6.19
C ASN A 26 23.22 34.70 -4.67
N GLY A 27 24.44 34.38 -4.24
CA GLY A 27 24.92 34.56 -2.86
C GLY A 27 24.20 33.75 -1.78
N LYS A 28 23.44 32.71 -2.13
CA LYS A 28 22.56 31.98 -1.18
C LYS A 28 23.21 30.82 -0.44
N TYR A 29 24.42 30.40 -0.78
CA TYR A 29 25.11 29.30 -0.08
C TYR A 29 26.62 29.56 0.05
N SER A 30 27.12 29.63 1.30
CA SER A 30 28.55 29.43 1.59
C SER A 30 28.84 27.93 1.56
N ILE A 31 29.01 27.38 0.35
CA ILE A 31 29.48 26.00 0.20
C ILE A 31 30.95 25.99 0.61
N PRO A 32 31.36 25.23 1.65
CA PRO A 32 32.76 25.22 2.07
C PRO A 32 33.65 24.74 0.93
N LEU A 33 34.73 25.46 0.68
CA LEU A 33 35.73 25.22 -0.39
C LEU A 33 36.17 23.75 -0.48
N ILE A 34 36.15 23.05 0.66
CA ILE A 34 36.46 21.63 0.82
C ILE A 34 35.55 20.72 -0.03
N ILE A 35 34.25 21.02 -0.13
CA ILE A 35 33.30 20.20 -0.93
C ILE A 35 33.57 20.38 -2.43
N VAL A 36 33.91 21.59 -2.85
CA VAL A 36 34.27 21.89 -4.25
C VAL A 36 35.56 21.14 -4.62
N ILE A 37 36.57 21.18 -3.75
CA ILE A 37 37.84 20.47 -3.96
C ILE A 37 37.62 18.96 -4.00
N ALA A 38 36.82 18.41 -3.09
CA ALA A 38 36.50 16.97 -3.07
C ALA A 38 35.78 16.53 -4.35
N CYS A 39 34.78 17.28 -4.82
CA CYS A 39 34.06 16.99 -6.06
C CYS A 39 34.99 17.01 -7.29
N VAL A 40 35.88 17.99 -7.39
CA VAL A 40 36.87 18.07 -8.47
C VAL A 40 37.84 16.90 -8.40
N TYR A 41 38.31 16.52 -7.21
CA TYR A 41 39.21 15.40 -7.02
C TYR A 41 38.59 14.05 -7.45
N PHE A 42 37.34 13.78 -7.06
CA PHE A 42 36.63 12.56 -7.48
C PHE A 42 36.29 12.55 -8.97
N PHE A 43 36.01 13.72 -9.56
CA PHE A 43 35.73 13.84 -10.99
C PHE A 43 36.98 13.59 -11.85
N VAL A 44 38.15 14.07 -11.42
CA VAL A 44 39.42 13.89 -12.15
C VAL A 44 39.96 12.47 -12.01
N ASN A 45 39.87 11.86 -10.83
CA ASN A 45 40.53 10.58 -10.57
C ASN A 45 39.63 9.34 -10.77
N GLY A 46 38.31 9.53 -10.88
CA GLY A 46 37.37 8.41 -10.98
C GLY A 46 37.32 7.53 -9.74
N VAL A 47 36.30 6.68 -9.64
CA VAL A 47 36.18 5.67 -8.57
C VAL A 47 36.91 4.40 -9.02
N PRO A 48 37.91 3.87 -8.29
CA PRO A 48 38.59 2.65 -8.70
C PRO A 48 37.68 1.43 -8.62
N ASN A 49 37.53 0.74 -9.75
CA ASN A 49 36.82 -0.53 -9.88
C ASN A 49 37.58 -1.65 -9.13
N VAL A 50 37.07 -2.09 -7.98
CA VAL A 50 37.56 -3.29 -7.29
C VAL A 50 36.64 -4.47 -7.64
N LEU A 51 36.84 -5.07 -8.82
CA LEU A 51 36.26 -6.37 -9.19
C LEU A 51 36.86 -6.85 -10.51
N SER A 52 38.04 -7.47 -10.47
CA SER A 52 38.56 -8.38 -11.51
C SER A 52 39.89 -8.99 -11.06
N GLY A 53 39.93 -10.30 -10.85
CA GLY A 53 41.19 -11.05 -10.77
C GLY A 53 41.27 -12.12 -9.70
N LEU A 54 40.50 -13.21 -9.84
CA LEU A 54 40.96 -14.51 -9.35
C LEU A 54 41.32 -15.39 -10.55
N LYS A 55 42.62 -15.61 -10.65
CA LYS A 55 43.38 -16.40 -11.62
C LYS A 55 42.97 -17.87 -11.52
N GLY A 56 42.61 -18.49 -12.65
CA GLY A 56 42.46 -19.94 -12.74
C GLY A 56 43.83 -20.60 -12.84
N ASP A 57 44.14 -21.51 -11.93
CA ASP A 57 45.33 -22.34 -12.00
C ASP A 57 45.17 -23.48 -13.02
N LYS A 58 46.32 -23.85 -13.59
CA LYS A 58 46.53 -24.73 -14.74
C LYS A 58 46.28 -26.20 -14.36
N GLY A 59 45.58 -26.94 -15.21
CA GLY A 59 45.38 -28.39 -15.04
C GLY A 59 46.65 -29.18 -15.35
N ASP A 60 46.98 -30.15 -14.49
CA ASP A 60 48.07 -31.09 -14.69
C ASP A 60 47.67 -32.26 -15.61
N THR A 61 48.63 -32.64 -16.46
CA THR A 61 48.53 -33.74 -17.44
C THR A 61 48.58 -35.11 -16.74
N GLY A 62 47.63 -35.98 -17.05
CA GLY A 62 47.58 -37.34 -16.50
C GLY A 62 48.73 -38.23 -16.96
N VAL A 63 49.29 -39.00 -16.02
CA VAL A 63 50.27 -40.07 -16.26
C VAL A 63 49.59 -41.31 -16.86
N LYS A 64 50.24 -41.91 -17.85
CA LYS A 64 49.83 -43.14 -18.52
C LYS A 64 50.04 -44.35 -17.59
N GLY A 65 48.98 -45.11 -17.31
CA GLY A 65 49.05 -46.33 -16.50
C GLY A 65 49.77 -47.49 -17.22
N GLU A 66 50.46 -48.31 -16.43
CA GLU A 66 51.27 -49.46 -16.87
C GLU A 66 50.42 -50.68 -17.27
N LYS A 67 51.06 -51.59 -18.00
CA LYS A 67 50.53 -52.83 -18.57
C LYS A 67 50.27 -53.86 -17.46
N GLY A 68 49.11 -54.52 -17.50
CA GLY A 68 48.67 -55.45 -16.46
C GLY A 68 49.34 -56.83 -16.49
N ASP A 69 49.41 -57.45 -15.32
CA ASP A 69 49.88 -58.82 -15.12
C ASP A 69 48.72 -59.84 -15.11
N PRO A 70 48.97 -61.11 -15.51
CA PRO A 70 47.96 -62.17 -15.59
C PRO A 70 47.52 -62.68 -14.20
N GLY A 71 46.23 -63.07 -14.08
CA GLY A 71 45.61 -63.37 -12.80
C GLY A 71 45.58 -64.84 -12.36
N GLN A 72 45.06 -65.04 -11.13
CA GLN A 72 44.27 -66.14 -10.54
C GLN A 72 44.47 -66.06 -9.01
N ASP A 73 43.47 -66.19 -8.14
CA ASP A 73 42.58 -67.34 -7.94
C ASP A 73 41.08 -67.00 -7.92
N GLY A 74 40.23 -68.04 -8.01
CA GLY A 74 38.78 -67.93 -8.05
C GLY A 74 38.18 -67.25 -6.82
N ALA A 75 37.34 -66.24 -7.06
CA ALA A 75 36.67 -65.48 -6.01
C ALA A 75 35.71 -66.37 -5.17
N PRO A 76 35.64 -66.17 -3.84
CA PRO A 76 34.57 -66.73 -3.02
C PRO A 76 33.20 -66.34 -3.58
N GLY A 77 32.24 -67.27 -3.55
CA GLY A 77 30.91 -67.08 -4.14
C GLY A 77 30.25 -65.76 -3.76
N ALA A 78 29.59 -65.12 -4.74
CA ALA A 78 29.00 -63.80 -4.59
C ALA A 78 28.13 -63.71 -3.31
N LYS A 79 28.49 -62.78 -2.42
CA LYS A 79 27.62 -62.41 -1.30
C LYS A 79 26.34 -61.85 -1.91
N GLY A 80 25.20 -62.46 -1.58
CA GLY A 80 23.89 -62.11 -2.15
C GLY A 80 23.66 -60.60 -2.14
N GLU A 81 23.10 -60.10 -3.25
CA GLU A 81 22.83 -58.68 -3.43
C GLU A 81 22.06 -58.14 -2.23
N ARG A 82 22.53 -57.02 -1.67
CA ARG A 82 21.78 -56.31 -0.63
C ARG A 82 20.46 -55.89 -1.28
N GLY A 83 19.35 -56.41 -0.76
CA GLY A 83 18.00 -56.09 -1.26
C GLY A 83 17.82 -54.58 -1.44
N ALA A 84 17.13 -54.20 -2.52
CA ALA A 84 16.92 -52.80 -2.88
C ALA A 84 16.45 -51.99 -1.66
N ARG A 85 16.99 -50.78 -1.50
CA ARG A 85 16.53 -49.85 -0.46
C ARG A 85 15.02 -49.67 -0.62
N GLY A 86 14.27 -49.94 0.45
CA GLY A 86 12.82 -49.77 0.45
C GLY A 86 12.45 -48.35 -0.01
N PRO A 87 11.29 -48.17 -0.67
CA PRO A 87 10.88 -46.86 -1.14
C PRO A 87 10.83 -45.86 0.03
N PRO A 88 11.11 -44.56 -0.21
CA PRO A 88 10.94 -43.52 0.80
C PRO A 88 9.53 -43.63 1.41
N GLY A 89 9.44 -43.53 2.74
CA GLY A 89 8.15 -43.54 3.42
C GLY A 89 7.25 -42.42 2.90
N ASN A 90 5.93 -42.70 2.81
CA ASN A 90 4.97 -41.71 2.37
C ASN A 90 5.07 -40.44 3.22
N MET A 91 4.99 -39.29 2.56
CA MET A 91 4.93 -37.99 3.22
C MET A 91 3.80 -38.01 4.26
N GLY A 92 4.09 -37.60 5.49
CA GLY A 92 3.08 -37.52 6.56
C GLY A 92 1.91 -36.65 6.11
N GLN A 93 0.68 -37.04 6.46
CA GLN A 93 -0.49 -36.24 6.13
C GLN A 93 -0.34 -34.83 6.71
N PRO A 94 -0.79 -33.79 5.99
CA PRO A 94 -0.88 -32.44 6.54
C PRO A 94 -1.60 -32.48 7.89
N GLY A 95 -1.05 -31.78 8.90
CA GLY A 95 -1.68 -31.69 10.21
C GLY A 95 -3.13 -31.19 10.08
N GLN A 96 -4.02 -31.69 10.94
CA GLN A 96 -5.41 -31.23 10.93
C GLN A 96 -5.44 -29.71 11.11
N LYS A 97 -6.23 -29.04 10.26
CA LYS A 97 -6.50 -27.61 10.37
C LYS A 97 -7.03 -27.34 11.78
N GLY A 98 -6.40 -26.43 12.51
CA GLY A 98 -6.83 -26.05 13.85
C GLY A 98 -8.30 -25.62 13.86
N ASP A 99 -8.98 -25.88 14.98
CA ASP A 99 -10.39 -25.57 15.13
C ASP A 99 -10.66 -24.09 14.85
N ARG A 100 -11.80 -23.82 14.21
CA ARG A 100 -12.28 -22.46 14.01
C ARG A 100 -12.54 -21.85 15.38
N GLY A 101 -11.85 -20.77 15.73
CA GLY A 101 -12.12 -20.04 16.97
C GLY A 101 -13.60 -19.67 17.07
N ASP A 102 -14.12 -19.65 18.29
CA ASP A 102 -15.51 -19.29 18.56
C ASP A 102 -15.87 -17.95 17.90
N PRO A 103 -17.09 -17.79 17.34
CA PRO A 103 -17.52 -16.50 16.83
C PRO A 103 -17.44 -15.47 17.96
N GLY A 104 -16.53 -14.51 17.85
CA GLY A 104 -16.46 -13.40 18.79
C GLY A 104 -17.81 -12.67 18.82
N ILE A 105 -18.25 -12.23 20.00
CA ILE A 105 -19.36 -11.29 20.12
C ILE A 105 -18.95 -10.03 19.33
N VAL A 106 -19.53 -9.84 18.14
CA VAL A 106 -19.28 -8.65 17.33
C VAL A 106 -19.97 -7.49 18.04
N GLN A 107 -19.21 -6.72 18.80
CA GLN A 107 -19.70 -5.52 19.45
C GLN A 107 -20.19 -4.55 18.36
N PRO A 108 -21.47 -4.16 18.35
CA PRO A 108 -21.97 -3.19 17.38
C PRO A 108 -21.19 -1.89 17.49
N TYR A 109 -20.88 -1.28 16.34
CA TYR A 109 -20.18 -0.01 16.28
C TYR A 109 -20.67 0.82 15.10
N VAL A 110 -20.33 2.10 15.13
CA VAL A 110 -20.48 3.00 13.98
C VAL A 110 -19.16 3.70 13.71
N ILE A 111 -18.86 3.90 12.43
CA ILE A 111 -17.77 4.77 11.99
C ILE A 111 -18.36 6.10 11.54
N MET A 112 -17.81 7.18 12.07
CA MET A 112 -18.15 8.53 11.65
C MET A 112 -16.93 9.22 11.09
N HIS A 113 -17.09 9.86 9.94
CA HIS A 113 -16.09 10.73 9.31
C HIS A 113 -16.51 12.18 9.46
N SER A 114 -15.62 13.04 9.95
CA SER A 114 -15.94 14.46 10.16
C SER A 114 -15.94 15.27 8.88
N LEU A 115 -15.22 14.80 7.86
CA LEU A 115 -14.92 15.55 6.63
C LEU A 115 -14.14 16.86 6.93
N THR A 116 -13.51 16.93 8.11
CA THR A 116 -12.69 18.04 8.58
C THR A 116 -11.44 17.52 9.32
N SER A 117 -10.47 18.39 9.54
CA SER A 117 -9.29 18.07 10.37
C SER A 117 -9.62 17.92 11.86
N GLU A 118 -10.82 18.32 12.27
CA GLU A 118 -11.34 18.11 13.62
C GLU A 118 -12.05 16.76 13.68
N GLY A 119 -11.82 16.01 14.76
CA GLY A 119 -12.43 14.69 14.94
C GLY A 119 -13.93 14.75 15.24
N PRO A 120 -14.75 13.81 14.74
CA PRO A 120 -16.11 13.67 15.23
C PRO A 120 -16.09 13.09 16.66
N GLU A 121 -17.14 13.39 17.42
CA GLU A 121 -17.41 12.82 18.74
C GLU A 121 -18.51 11.76 18.66
N CYS A 122 -18.46 10.77 19.54
CA CYS A 122 -19.48 9.71 19.60
C CYS A 122 -20.86 10.19 20.05
N GLY A 123 -20.92 11.35 20.69
CA GLY A 123 -22.13 11.95 21.25
C GLY A 123 -22.72 11.14 22.42
N GLY A 124 -23.32 11.85 23.38
CA GLY A 124 -23.94 11.23 24.56
C GLY A 124 -22.92 10.50 25.45
N THR A 125 -23.25 9.29 25.91
CA THR A 125 -22.42 8.46 26.80
C THR A 125 -21.71 7.30 26.07
N ARG A 126 -21.68 7.32 24.73
CA ARG A 126 -21.07 6.23 23.94
C ARG A 126 -19.56 6.22 24.09
N ALA A 127 -19.00 5.02 24.26
CA ALA A 127 -17.55 4.84 24.34
C ALA A 127 -16.89 5.02 22.97
N GLU A 128 -15.81 5.80 22.94
CA GLU A 128 -14.87 5.84 21.84
C GLU A 128 -14.00 4.58 21.87
N LEU A 129 -13.97 3.86 20.75
CA LEU A 129 -13.19 2.63 20.62
C LEU A 129 -11.91 2.84 19.82
N HIS A 130 -11.93 3.76 18.85
CA HIS A 130 -10.84 4.02 17.92
C HIS A 130 -10.95 5.42 17.33
N ARG A 131 -9.83 6.03 16.97
CA ARG A 131 -9.78 7.32 16.27
C ARG A 131 -8.64 7.35 15.27
N GLY A 132 -8.88 7.97 14.13
CA GLY A 132 -7.91 7.94 13.05
C GLY A 132 -8.17 8.94 11.94
N PHE A 133 -7.59 8.64 10.78
CA PHE A 133 -7.80 9.30 9.51
C PHE A 133 -8.77 8.51 8.62
N SER A 134 -9.55 9.24 7.84
CA SER A 134 -10.52 8.70 6.92
C SER A 134 -9.85 8.29 5.60
N VAL A 135 -9.53 7.00 5.43
CA VAL A 135 -9.05 6.48 4.15
C VAL A 135 -10.22 6.12 3.24
N PHE A 136 -10.11 6.46 1.96
CA PHE A 136 -11.14 6.16 0.97
C PHE A 136 -10.75 5.02 0.04
N VAL A 137 -9.59 5.13 -0.61
CA VAL A 137 -9.10 4.10 -1.53
C VAL A 137 -7.58 4.15 -1.64
N LYS A 138 -6.97 3.01 -1.92
CA LYS A 138 -5.58 2.90 -2.34
C LYS A 138 -5.52 2.12 -3.66
N THR A 139 -4.75 2.65 -4.60
CA THR A 139 -4.61 2.11 -5.96
C THR A 139 -3.14 1.88 -6.28
N ASP A 140 -2.88 1.18 -7.37
CA ASP A 140 -1.54 1.17 -7.99
C ASP A 140 -1.32 2.44 -8.85
N TYR A 141 -0.21 2.46 -9.60
CA TYR A 141 0.14 3.56 -10.52
C TYR A 141 -0.74 3.66 -11.76
N ARG A 142 -1.43 2.57 -12.13
CA ARG A 142 -2.37 2.50 -13.27
C ARG A 142 -3.79 2.93 -12.87
N GLY A 143 -4.05 2.95 -11.56
CA GLY A 143 -5.36 3.27 -10.99
C GLY A 143 -6.14 2.03 -10.58
N ASP A 144 -5.56 0.83 -10.70
CA ASP A 144 -6.21 -0.41 -10.26
C ASP A 144 -6.36 -0.39 -8.74
N VAL A 145 -7.57 -0.69 -8.25
CA VAL A 145 -7.91 -0.63 -6.82
C VAL A 145 -7.22 -1.77 -6.06
N LEU A 146 -6.39 -1.41 -5.08
CA LEU A 146 -5.67 -2.35 -4.20
C LEU A 146 -6.33 -2.50 -2.84
N TYR A 147 -7.08 -1.49 -2.40
CA TYR A 147 -7.74 -1.44 -1.10
C TYR A 147 -8.82 -0.35 -1.11
N GLN A 148 -10.06 -0.73 -0.84
CA GLN A 148 -11.19 0.19 -0.82
C GLN A 148 -12.17 -0.23 0.29
N PRO A 149 -12.03 0.34 1.49
CA PRO A 149 -12.97 0.06 2.56
C PRO A 149 -14.28 0.82 2.33
N ASP A 150 -15.38 0.21 2.75
CA ASP A 150 -16.61 0.95 2.97
C ASP A 150 -16.39 1.99 4.08
N LEU A 151 -16.81 3.24 3.89
CA LEU A 151 -16.70 4.29 4.90
C LEU A 151 -17.45 3.95 6.21
N GLY A 152 -18.46 3.08 6.18
CA GLY A 152 -19.11 2.57 7.39
C GLY A 152 -18.36 1.45 8.10
N ASN A 153 -17.30 0.91 7.50
CA ASN A 153 -16.50 -0.18 8.05
C ASN A 153 -15.30 0.35 8.85
N ALA A 154 -14.89 -0.33 9.92
CA ALA A 154 -13.75 0.08 10.75
C ALA A 154 -12.44 0.28 9.96
N MET A 155 -12.26 -0.44 8.86
CA MET A 155 -11.11 -0.32 7.96
C MET A 155 -10.98 1.05 7.26
N SER A 156 -12.05 1.84 7.21
CA SER A 156 -11.99 3.22 6.69
C SER A 156 -11.40 4.21 7.70
N CYS A 157 -11.28 3.82 8.97
CA CYS A 157 -10.81 4.67 10.04
C CYS A 157 -9.48 4.16 10.60
N VAL A 158 -8.39 4.64 10.00
CA VAL A 158 -7.04 4.14 10.29
C VAL A 158 -6.31 5.04 11.28
N ASP A 159 -5.79 4.46 12.36
CA ASP A 159 -4.93 5.18 13.30
C ASP A 159 -3.55 5.52 12.70
N ASP A 160 -2.64 6.07 13.50
CA ASP A 160 -1.32 6.46 13.05
C ASP A 160 -0.45 5.25 12.64
N ASP A 161 -0.50 4.15 13.39
CA ASP A 161 0.29 2.94 13.12
C ASP A 161 -0.25 2.22 11.87
N GLU A 162 -1.57 2.07 11.76
CA GLU A 162 -2.28 1.52 10.61
C GLU A 162 -2.05 2.37 9.36
N LYS A 163 -2.02 3.70 9.50
CA LYS A 163 -1.68 4.62 8.42
C LYS A 163 -0.24 4.42 7.95
N GLU A 164 0.71 4.30 8.85
CA GLU A 164 2.10 4.02 8.48
C GLU A 164 2.24 2.67 7.77
N GLU A 165 1.50 1.65 8.20
CA GLU A 165 1.46 0.36 7.52
C GLU A 165 0.84 0.47 6.13
N LEU A 166 -0.29 1.19 6.00
CA LEU A 166 -0.97 1.38 4.73
C LEU A 166 -0.11 2.17 3.72
N LEU A 167 0.74 3.07 4.20
CA LEU A 167 1.68 3.84 3.38
C LEU A 167 2.84 3.01 2.83
N LYS A 168 3.08 1.80 3.35
CA LYS A 168 4.11 0.91 2.81
C LYS A 168 3.65 0.35 1.45
N PRO A 169 4.47 0.45 0.39
CA PRO A 169 4.13 -0.09 -0.91
C PRO A 169 4.17 -1.63 -0.86
N ARG A 170 3.17 -2.30 -1.47
CA ARG A 170 3.13 -3.77 -1.62
C ARG A 170 3.98 -4.22 -2.81
N SER A 171 4.20 -3.35 -3.79
CA SER A 171 5.03 -3.59 -4.98
C SER A 171 6.25 -2.65 -5.04
N ARG A 172 7.14 -2.87 -6.01
CA ARG A 172 8.19 -1.90 -6.38
C ARG A 172 7.66 -0.72 -7.20
N GLU A 173 6.40 -0.77 -7.60
CA GLU A 173 5.72 0.27 -8.35
C GLU A 173 5.06 1.29 -7.40
N CYS A 174 4.86 2.53 -7.88
CA CYS A 174 4.20 3.57 -7.08
C CYS A 174 2.74 3.19 -6.81
N GLU A 175 2.30 3.31 -5.58
CA GLU A 175 0.90 3.17 -5.18
C GLU A 175 0.34 4.55 -4.84
N HIS A 176 -0.95 4.79 -4.98
CA HIS A 176 -1.58 6.05 -4.60
C HIS A 176 -2.56 5.80 -3.46
N ILE A 177 -2.58 6.68 -2.46
CA ILE A 177 -3.52 6.61 -1.34
C ILE A 177 -4.35 7.86 -1.32
N TYR A 178 -5.65 7.66 -1.28
CA TYR A 178 -6.66 8.68 -1.33
C TYR A 178 -7.37 8.78 0.02
N TRP A 179 -7.27 9.95 0.61
CA TRP A 179 -7.89 10.27 1.90
C TRP A 179 -9.10 11.17 1.69
N VAL A 180 -10.12 10.97 2.50
CA VAL A 180 -11.21 11.94 2.59
C VAL A 180 -10.68 13.23 3.21
N GLY A 181 -11.14 14.39 2.76
CA GLY A 181 -10.61 15.71 3.13
C GLY A 181 -9.69 16.30 2.06
N THR A 182 -8.94 17.33 2.45
CA THR A 182 -7.93 17.96 1.58
C THR A 182 -6.53 17.63 2.08
N LYS A 183 -5.49 17.88 1.26
CA LYS A 183 -4.08 17.66 1.63
C LYS A 183 -3.69 18.34 2.94
N HIS A 184 -4.20 19.54 3.18
CA HIS A 184 -3.91 20.32 4.38
C HIS A 184 -4.87 20.01 5.53
N ASN A 185 -6.11 19.60 5.21
CA ASN A 185 -7.15 19.29 6.19
C ASN A 185 -7.68 17.87 5.92
N PRO A 186 -6.91 16.82 6.22
CA PRO A 186 -7.37 15.44 6.07
C PRO A 186 -8.52 15.17 7.04
N SER A 187 -9.54 14.45 6.59
CA SER A 187 -10.68 14.09 7.43
C SER A 187 -10.24 13.18 8.56
N ARG A 188 -10.73 13.48 9.76
CA ARG A 188 -10.65 12.59 10.92
C ARG A 188 -11.89 11.69 11.01
N CYS A 189 -11.73 10.58 11.72
CA CYS A 189 -12.79 9.62 11.94
C CYS A 189 -12.78 9.11 13.39
N VAL A 190 -13.88 8.51 13.81
CA VAL A 190 -14.01 7.84 15.11
C VAL A 190 -14.85 6.57 14.97
N LYS A 191 -14.45 5.51 15.68
CA LYS A 191 -15.25 4.31 15.91
C LYS A 191 -15.92 4.40 17.26
N CYS A 192 -17.24 4.36 17.26
CA CYS A 192 -18.02 4.46 18.49
C CYS A 192 -18.73 3.16 18.77
N LYS A 193 -18.71 2.75 20.04
CA LYS A 193 -19.50 1.62 20.51
C LYS A 193 -20.99 1.93 20.37
N LEU A 194 -21.74 0.94 19.88
CA LEU A 194 -23.19 0.93 19.89
C LEU A 194 -23.69 -0.21 20.79
N ASP A 195 -24.85 0.01 21.40
CA ASP A 195 -25.55 -1.02 22.17
C ASP A 195 -26.46 -1.88 21.27
N THR A 196 -26.80 -1.38 20.07
CA THR A 196 -27.69 -2.01 19.09
C THR A 196 -27.14 -1.86 17.68
N SER A 197 -27.79 -2.50 16.70
CA SER A 197 -27.49 -2.25 15.29
C SER A 197 -27.85 -0.82 14.88
N ILE A 198 -27.22 -0.37 13.80
CA ILE A 198 -27.52 0.87 13.09
C ILE A 198 -28.10 0.52 11.72
N ASP A 199 -28.98 1.37 11.21
CA ASP A 199 -29.47 1.31 9.83
C ASP A 199 -29.47 2.73 9.24
N VAL A 200 -29.45 2.83 7.92
CA VAL A 200 -29.41 4.10 7.18
C VAL A 200 -30.60 4.17 6.26
N LYS A 201 -31.28 5.33 6.27
CA LYS A 201 -32.35 5.63 5.34
C LYS A 201 -31.96 6.77 4.43
N HIS A 202 -32.23 6.59 3.14
CA HIS A 202 -32.05 7.61 2.13
C HIS A 202 -33.41 8.17 1.71
N GLY A 203 -33.54 9.48 1.80
CA GLY A 203 -34.72 10.25 1.41
C GLY A 203 -34.80 10.45 -0.10
N SER A 204 -35.92 11.04 -0.54
CA SER A 204 -36.14 11.36 -1.95
C SER A 204 -35.25 12.50 -2.44
N LEU A 205 -35.17 12.63 -3.77
CA LEU A 205 -34.44 13.70 -4.49
C LEU A 205 -34.95 15.13 -4.18
N SER A 206 -36.03 15.27 -3.42
CA SER A 206 -36.57 16.54 -2.93
C SER A 206 -35.72 17.20 -1.84
N GLY A 207 -34.69 16.52 -1.33
CA GLY A 207 -33.88 17.00 -0.21
C GLY A 207 -34.61 16.95 1.14
N THR A 208 -35.71 16.21 1.23
CA THR A 208 -36.47 16.01 2.46
C THR A 208 -35.77 14.94 3.32
N LEU A 209 -35.59 15.22 4.61
CA LEU A 209 -35.04 14.27 5.57
C LEU A 209 -36.03 13.09 5.77
N PRO A 210 -35.61 11.83 5.62
CA PRO A 210 -36.45 10.68 5.89
C PRO A 210 -36.59 10.44 7.40
N ASP A 211 -37.79 10.06 7.84
CA ASP A 211 -38.00 9.66 9.24
C ASP A 211 -37.46 8.25 9.53
N CYS A 212 -36.89 8.09 10.73
CA CYS A 212 -36.49 6.78 11.25
C CYS A 212 -37.69 5.83 11.35
N ASP A 213 -37.46 4.52 11.17
CA ASP A 213 -38.51 3.51 11.42
C ASP A 213 -38.95 3.48 12.88
N GLU A 214 -40.14 2.94 13.13
CA GLU A 214 -40.65 2.77 14.49
C GLU A 214 -39.65 1.95 15.34
N GLY A 215 -39.31 2.46 16.53
CA GLY A 215 -38.34 1.85 17.43
C GLY A 215 -36.88 2.27 17.21
N TYR A 216 -36.56 2.96 16.11
CA TYR A 216 -35.23 3.54 15.89
C TYR A 216 -35.12 4.94 16.51
N LYS A 217 -33.91 5.31 16.94
CA LYS A 217 -33.58 6.65 17.43
C LYS A 217 -32.61 7.31 16.45
N PRO A 218 -32.80 8.60 16.11
CA PRO A 218 -31.89 9.30 15.22
C PRO A 218 -30.48 9.38 15.82
N LEU A 219 -29.47 9.19 14.98
CA LEU A 219 -28.07 9.24 15.37
C LEU A 219 -27.34 10.43 14.76
N TRP A 220 -27.47 10.65 13.45
CA TRP A 220 -27.15 11.91 12.77
C TRP A 220 -27.94 11.99 11.46
N ASP A 221 -28.06 13.22 10.96
CA ASP A 221 -28.58 13.52 9.63
C ASP A 221 -27.42 13.92 8.70
N GLY A 222 -27.58 13.70 7.40
CA GLY A 222 -26.53 13.93 6.41
C GLY A 222 -27.02 14.01 4.96
N TYR A 223 -26.11 13.69 4.05
CA TYR A 223 -26.31 13.68 2.62
C TYR A 223 -25.94 12.30 2.08
N SER A 224 -26.73 11.82 1.12
CA SER A 224 -26.64 10.45 0.60
C SER A 224 -25.48 10.32 -0.39
N PHE A 225 -24.39 9.75 0.06
CA PHE A 225 -23.24 9.40 -0.76
C PHE A 225 -23.37 7.97 -1.27
N LEU A 226 -24.05 7.79 -2.41
CA LEU A 226 -24.34 6.46 -2.98
C LEU A 226 -23.49 6.09 -4.20
N ARG A 227 -22.85 7.10 -4.81
CA ARG A 227 -22.08 6.96 -6.05
C ARG A 227 -20.98 7.99 -6.09
N TYR A 228 -19.82 7.60 -6.60
CA TYR A 228 -18.70 8.49 -6.87
C TYR A 228 -18.06 8.15 -8.22
N THR A 229 -17.25 9.05 -8.74
CA THR A 229 -16.39 8.78 -9.90
C THR A 229 -14.97 9.26 -9.63
N PHE A 230 -14.01 8.65 -10.31
CA PHE A 230 -12.63 9.12 -10.34
C PHE A 230 -12.23 9.51 -11.76
N ASP A 231 -11.62 10.68 -11.91
CA ASP A 231 -11.13 11.16 -13.21
C ASP A 231 -9.82 10.50 -13.66
N PHE A 232 -9.16 9.71 -12.79
CA PHE A 232 -7.77 9.25 -13.01
C PHE A 232 -7.57 7.72 -12.98
N ILE A 233 -8.60 6.94 -12.64
CA ILE A 233 -8.59 5.49 -12.83
C ILE A 233 -8.93 5.25 -14.29
N SER A 234 -8.16 4.41 -15.00
CA SER A 234 -8.50 4.08 -16.39
C SER A 234 -9.87 3.40 -16.41
N GLU A 235 -10.83 4.03 -17.08
CA GLU A 235 -12.28 3.89 -16.91
C GLU A 235 -12.83 4.66 -15.70
N SER A 236 -13.79 5.54 -15.97
CA SER A 236 -14.64 6.17 -14.97
C SER A 236 -15.44 5.08 -14.24
N THR A 237 -14.79 4.37 -13.33
CA THR A 237 -15.45 3.39 -12.47
C THR A 237 -16.38 4.16 -11.56
N SER A 238 -17.65 3.90 -11.77
CA SER A 238 -18.71 4.38 -10.93
C SER A 238 -19.15 3.18 -10.11
N ASP A 239 -18.72 3.14 -8.86
CA ASP A 239 -19.17 2.09 -7.95
C ASP A 239 -20.44 2.52 -7.25
N THR A 240 -21.34 1.55 -7.06
CA THR A 240 -22.54 1.72 -6.24
C THR A 240 -22.20 1.27 -4.83
N LEU A 241 -22.45 2.12 -3.85
CA LEU A 241 -22.22 1.81 -2.44
C LEU A 241 -23.41 1.04 -1.85
N ASP A 242 -23.17 0.25 -0.80
CA ASP A 242 -24.26 -0.41 -0.05
C ASP A 242 -25.08 0.67 0.67
N PRO A 243 -26.36 0.90 0.29
CA PRO A 243 -27.18 1.94 0.89
C PRO A 243 -27.44 1.73 2.38
N LYS A 244 -27.16 0.54 2.93
CA LYS A 244 -27.30 0.28 4.37
C LYS A 244 -26.06 0.65 5.18
N SER A 245 -24.95 0.95 4.51
CA SER A 245 -23.72 1.33 5.21
C SER A 245 -23.84 2.73 5.79
N SER A 246 -23.41 2.93 7.04
CA SER A 246 -23.26 4.28 7.61
C SER A 246 -22.34 5.19 6.78
N GLY A 247 -21.46 4.61 5.97
CA GLY A 247 -20.57 5.33 5.06
C GLY A 247 -21.27 6.07 3.94
N THR A 248 -22.53 5.73 3.63
CA THR A 248 -23.33 6.42 2.61
C THR A 248 -24.06 7.64 3.17
N CYS A 249 -24.02 7.90 4.49
CA CYS A 249 -24.64 9.07 5.08
C CYS A 249 -23.62 10.06 5.64
N LEU A 250 -23.18 10.99 4.79
CA LEU A 250 -22.10 11.92 5.10
C LEU A 250 -22.63 13.24 5.68
N LYS A 251 -21.93 13.80 6.68
CA LYS A 251 -22.33 15.07 7.33
C LYS A 251 -22.21 16.30 6.41
N GLN A 252 -21.48 16.19 5.30
CA GLN A 252 -21.34 17.25 4.31
C GLN A 252 -21.78 16.73 2.94
N PRO A 253 -22.31 17.61 2.07
CA PRO A 253 -22.81 17.22 0.74
C PRO A 253 -21.69 16.88 -0.25
N HIS A 254 -20.43 17.07 0.14
CA HIS A 254 -19.26 16.80 -0.68
C HIS A 254 -18.20 16.14 0.20
N ALA A 255 -17.59 15.08 -0.32
CA ALA A 255 -16.42 14.46 0.26
C ALA A 255 -15.21 14.78 -0.63
N PRO A 256 -14.44 15.84 -0.33
CA PRO A 256 -13.18 16.06 -1.04
C PRO A 256 -12.28 14.86 -0.80
N ILE A 257 -11.51 14.47 -1.82
CA ILE A 257 -10.57 13.35 -1.70
C ILE A 257 -9.22 13.79 -2.27
N HIS A 258 -8.15 13.60 -1.52
CA HIS A 258 -6.81 13.96 -2.00
C HIS A 258 -5.90 12.74 -2.04
N CYS A 259 -5.01 12.71 -3.04
CA CYS A 259 -3.92 11.75 -3.09
C CYS A 259 -2.74 12.23 -2.22
N GLN A 260 -2.16 11.33 -1.43
CA GLN A 260 -0.99 11.62 -0.57
C GLN A 260 0.29 11.90 -1.38
N LEU A 261 0.51 11.19 -2.48
CA LEU A 261 1.81 11.13 -3.18
C LEU A 261 1.95 12.12 -4.34
N ASN A 262 0.84 12.64 -4.86
CA ASN A 262 0.86 13.67 -5.90
C ASN A 262 -0.07 14.82 -5.48
N GLU A 263 0.16 16.04 -5.98
CA GLU A 263 -0.71 17.18 -5.70
C GLU A 263 -2.07 17.09 -6.43
N ARG A 264 -2.43 15.92 -6.98
CA ARG A 264 -3.74 15.75 -7.61
C ARG A 264 -4.79 15.61 -6.52
N THR A 265 -5.58 16.66 -6.36
CA THR A 265 -6.87 16.59 -5.69
C THR A 265 -7.90 16.01 -6.65
N GLY A 266 -8.65 15.02 -6.17
CA GLY A 266 -9.85 14.54 -6.83
C GLY A 266 -11.08 15.03 -6.06
N TRP A 267 -12.26 14.83 -6.64
CA TRP A 267 -13.51 15.01 -5.93
C TRP A 267 -14.30 13.73 -6.13
N ALA A 268 -14.75 13.08 -5.06
CA ALA A 268 -15.91 12.21 -5.20
C ALA A 268 -17.13 13.12 -5.24
N SER A 269 -17.54 13.52 -6.44
CA SER A 269 -18.79 14.22 -6.63
C SER A 269 -19.94 13.22 -6.71
N GLU A 270 -20.96 13.47 -5.92
CA GLU A 270 -22.28 12.87 -6.08
C GLU A 270 -22.88 13.37 -7.41
N PHE A 271 -23.20 12.47 -8.34
CA PHE A 271 -23.89 12.82 -9.61
C PHE A 271 -25.42 12.91 -9.42
N ILE A 272 -25.91 12.85 -8.19
CA ILE A 272 -27.34 12.85 -7.93
C ILE A 272 -27.80 14.31 -7.79
N ASN A 273 -28.33 14.84 -8.89
CA ASN A 273 -29.07 16.10 -8.88
C ASN A 273 -30.13 16.05 -7.76
N GLY A 274 -30.06 16.98 -6.80
CA GLY A 274 -31.05 17.11 -5.71
C GLY A 274 -30.51 16.97 -4.28
N LYS A 275 -29.24 16.59 -4.07
CA LYS A 275 -28.62 16.41 -2.73
C LYS A 275 -29.54 15.63 -1.75
N PRO A 276 -29.98 14.41 -2.10
CA PRO A 276 -30.85 13.58 -1.26
C PRO A 276 -30.31 13.47 0.17
N ARG A 277 -31.20 13.65 1.14
CA ARG A 277 -30.87 13.58 2.56
C ARG A 277 -30.89 12.14 3.04
N CYS A 278 -30.09 11.91 4.05
CA CYS A 278 -30.21 10.85 5.03
C CYS A 278 -30.10 11.56 6.40
#